data_AF-A0A7W6STR5-F1
#
_entry.id   AF-A0A7W6STR5-F1
#
_cell.length_a   1.000
_cell.length_b   1.000
_cell.length_c   1.000
_cell.angle_alpha   90.00
_cell.angle_beta   90.00
_cell.angle_gamma   90.00
#
_symmetry.space_group_name_H-M   'P 1'
#
loop_
_entity.id
_entity.type
_entity.pdbx_description
1 polymer ?
#
loop_
_entity_poly.entity_id
_entity_poly.type
_entity_poly.pdbx_seq_one_letter_code
_entity_poly.pdbx_strand_id
1 'polypeptide(L)'
;MLAEAGYPNGFDTTCYNLITPREPNIKEMGEAVFAYLGAVGIRCKVQQLEYSAWLSLVLRAKRPEFDGILMSMWGHALPGDPAEAWAGMLHTYVPGKGFGSGSNTNDEKVDSMIDELKVAMNPDKRVELIKQIARYKHENVLGGVTTYRPANTFAWRDNVEFRPWPWPGSWRQFQEVGFKQ
;
A
#
# COMPACT_ATOMS: atom_id res chain seq x y z
N MET A 1 -14.69 -21.14 -0.12
CA MET A 1 -14.48 -19.84 0.57
C MET A 1 -15.74 -18.97 0.68
N LEU A 2 -16.31 -18.38 -0.39
CA LEU A 2 -17.49 -17.49 -0.23
C LEU A 2 -18.72 -18.19 0.37
N ALA A 3 -19.02 -19.41 -0.07
CA ALA A 3 -20.09 -20.22 0.50
C ALA A 3 -19.83 -20.59 1.98
N GLU A 4 -18.59 -21.00 2.31
CA GLU A 4 -18.19 -21.28 3.71
C GLU A 4 -18.29 -20.05 4.61
N ALA A 5 -18.06 -18.86 4.07
CA ALA A 5 -18.23 -17.58 4.76
C ALA A 5 -19.70 -17.12 4.86
N GLY A 6 -20.67 -17.90 4.37
CA GLY A 6 -22.10 -17.57 4.42
C GLY A 6 -22.61 -16.74 3.22
N TYR A 7 -21.81 -16.54 2.19
CA TYR A 7 -22.16 -15.77 0.98
C TYR A 7 -22.12 -16.63 -0.30
N PRO A 8 -22.90 -17.71 -0.41
CA PRO A 8 -22.84 -18.63 -1.56
C PRO A 8 -23.20 -17.95 -2.90
N ASN A 9 -24.00 -16.88 -2.87
CA ASN A 9 -24.39 -16.08 -4.04
C ASN A 9 -23.61 -14.75 -4.15
N GLY A 10 -22.54 -14.62 -3.36
CA GLY A 10 -21.80 -13.37 -3.20
C GLY A 10 -22.62 -12.24 -2.59
N PHE A 11 -22.15 -11.00 -2.75
CA PHE A 11 -22.71 -9.81 -2.13
C PHE A 11 -22.35 -8.54 -2.92
N ASP A 12 -23.05 -7.45 -2.65
CA ASP A 12 -22.78 -6.14 -3.22
C ASP A 12 -21.92 -5.31 -2.25
N THR A 13 -20.94 -4.59 -2.78
CA THR A 13 -20.07 -3.73 -1.97
C THR A 13 -19.60 -2.50 -2.74
N THR A 14 -19.24 -1.44 -2.03
CA THR A 14 -18.66 -0.24 -2.66
C THR A 14 -17.20 -0.51 -2.97
N CYS A 15 -16.79 -0.24 -4.21
CA CYS A 15 -15.40 -0.43 -4.63
C CYS A 15 -14.82 0.92 -5.06
N TYR A 16 -13.91 1.45 -4.25
CA TYR A 16 -13.29 2.75 -4.42
C TYR A 16 -12.03 2.62 -5.29
N ASN A 17 -12.02 3.30 -6.42
CA ASN A 17 -10.91 3.30 -7.36
C ASN A 17 -10.25 4.67 -7.41
N LEU A 18 -8.92 4.70 -7.45
CA LEU A 18 -8.18 5.94 -7.66
C LEU A 18 -8.04 6.20 -9.16
N ILE A 19 -8.57 7.33 -9.63
CA ILE A 19 -8.44 7.72 -11.05
C ILE A 19 -7.24 8.63 -11.32
N THR A 20 -6.70 9.27 -10.28
CA THR A 20 -5.53 10.13 -10.44
C THR A 20 -4.29 9.29 -10.73
N PRO A 21 -3.57 9.53 -11.86
CA PRO A 21 -2.47 8.67 -12.33
C PRO A 21 -1.18 8.88 -11.52
N ARG A 22 -1.18 8.42 -10.27
CA ARG A 22 -0.03 8.45 -9.35
C ARG A 22 0.92 7.28 -9.58
N GLU A 23 0.38 6.19 -10.12
CA GLU A 23 1.08 5.01 -10.60
C GLU A 23 0.56 4.68 -12.01
N PRO A 24 1.39 4.08 -12.89
CA PRO A 24 0.96 3.69 -14.23
C PRO A 24 -0.28 2.78 -14.18
N ASN A 25 -1.32 3.14 -14.93
CA ASN A 25 -2.54 2.35 -15.12
C ASN A 25 -3.31 2.01 -13.83
N ILE A 26 -3.18 2.81 -12.75
CA ILE A 26 -3.84 2.50 -11.47
C ILE A 26 -5.37 2.40 -11.58
N LYS A 27 -5.97 3.24 -12.44
CA LYS A 27 -7.41 3.23 -12.73
C LYS A 27 -7.82 1.91 -13.39
N GLU A 28 -7.13 1.54 -14.46
CA GLU A 28 -7.41 0.35 -15.27
C GLU A 28 -7.17 -0.92 -14.44
N MET A 29 -6.14 -0.92 -13.59
CA MET A 29 -5.88 -2.00 -12.65
C MET A 29 -7.04 -2.20 -11.67
N GLY A 30 -7.58 -1.12 -11.10
CA GLY A 30 -8.74 -1.23 -10.22
C GLY A 30 -10.00 -1.72 -10.93
N GLU A 31 -10.25 -1.21 -12.14
CA GLU A 31 -11.36 -1.67 -12.99
C GLU A 31 -11.25 -3.18 -13.29
N ALA A 32 -10.04 -3.67 -13.61
CA ALA A 32 -9.79 -5.09 -13.85
C ALA A 32 -10.01 -5.95 -12.60
N VAL A 33 -9.49 -5.52 -11.45
CA VAL A 33 -9.70 -6.23 -10.16
C VAL A 33 -11.18 -6.33 -9.84
N PHE A 34 -11.94 -5.25 -10.00
CA PHE A 34 -13.37 -5.23 -9.70
C PHE A 34 -14.17 -6.11 -10.68
N ALA A 35 -13.75 -6.20 -11.93
CA ALA A 35 -14.33 -7.13 -12.89
C ALA A 35 -14.09 -8.60 -12.47
N TYR A 36 -12.88 -8.95 -12.01
CA TYR A 36 -12.58 -10.29 -11.50
C TYR A 36 -13.37 -10.63 -10.23
N LEU A 37 -13.55 -9.67 -9.32
CA LEU A 37 -14.41 -9.83 -8.16
C LEU A 37 -15.87 -10.10 -8.56
N GLY A 38 -16.36 -9.40 -9.59
CA GLY A 38 -17.70 -9.62 -10.15
C GLY A 38 -17.91 -11.05 -10.66
N ALA A 39 -16.89 -11.63 -11.30
CA ALA A 39 -16.95 -13.00 -11.82
C ALA A 39 -17.13 -14.08 -10.72
N VAL A 40 -16.77 -13.77 -9.48
CA VAL A 40 -16.97 -14.66 -8.31
C VAL A 40 -18.13 -14.24 -7.42
N GLY A 41 -18.97 -13.28 -7.86
CA GLY A 41 -20.18 -12.85 -7.15
C GLY A 41 -19.99 -11.66 -6.20
N ILE A 42 -18.80 -11.06 -6.12
CA ILE A 42 -18.58 -9.82 -5.37
C ILE A 42 -18.86 -8.63 -6.30
N ARG A 43 -20.04 -8.06 -6.18
CA ARG A 43 -20.56 -7.05 -7.10
C ARG A 43 -20.17 -5.64 -6.65
N CYS A 44 -19.23 -5.06 -7.37
CA CYS A 44 -18.69 -3.73 -7.06
C CYS A 44 -19.59 -2.59 -7.56
N LYS A 45 -20.11 -1.77 -6.64
CA LYS A 45 -20.58 -0.42 -6.97
C LYS A 45 -19.36 0.50 -7.03
N VAL A 46 -18.79 0.64 -8.22
CA VAL A 46 -17.53 1.38 -8.41
C VAL A 46 -17.73 2.87 -8.11
N GLN A 47 -16.83 3.43 -7.30
CA GLN A 47 -16.72 4.86 -7.01
C GLN A 47 -15.34 5.32 -7.47
N GLN A 48 -15.32 6.15 -8.51
CA GLN A 48 -14.09 6.72 -9.03
C GLN A 48 -13.74 7.96 -8.20
N LEU A 49 -12.51 8.02 -7.68
CA LEU A 49 -12.08 9.07 -6.74
C LEU A 49 -10.87 9.82 -7.26
N GLU A 50 -10.96 11.14 -7.19
CA GLU A 50 -9.77 12.00 -7.24
C GLU A 50 -8.91 11.82 -5.99
N TYR A 51 -7.62 12.16 -6.09
CA TYR A 51 -6.62 11.85 -5.07
C TYR A 51 -6.94 12.37 -3.67
N SER A 52 -7.51 13.56 -3.53
CA SER A 52 -7.87 14.13 -2.22
C SER A 52 -9.03 13.38 -1.56
N ALA A 53 -10.02 12.95 -2.34
CA ALA A 53 -11.14 12.14 -1.87
C ALA A 53 -10.65 10.74 -1.47
N TRP A 54 -9.81 10.13 -2.31
CA TRP A 54 -9.14 8.86 -2.01
C TRP A 54 -8.35 8.92 -0.70
N LEU A 55 -7.53 9.97 -0.51
CA LEU A 55 -6.72 10.13 0.70
C LEU A 55 -7.58 10.23 1.96
N SER A 56 -8.77 10.81 1.85
CA SER A 56 -9.71 10.93 2.96
C SER A 56 -10.30 9.58 3.39
N LEU A 57 -10.32 8.59 2.49
CA LEU A 57 -10.72 7.21 2.81
C LEU A 57 -9.56 6.38 3.36
N VAL A 58 -8.35 6.57 2.84
CA VAL A 58 -7.16 5.83 3.28
C VAL A 58 -6.78 6.18 4.71
N LEU A 59 -6.84 7.47 5.07
CA LEU A 59 -6.37 7.94 6.36
C LEU A 59 -7.37 7.62 7.47
N ARG A 60 -6.96 6.80 8.43
CA ARG A 60 -7.76 6.41 9.61
C ARG A 60 -8.24 7.59 10.44
N ALA A 61 -7.47 8.67 10.50
CA ALA A 61 -7.86 9.91 11.17
C ALA A 61 -9.08 10.59 10.52
N LYS A 62 -9.31 10.36 9.23
CA LYS A 62 -10.41 10.95 8.44
C LYS A 62 -11.56 9.96 8.25
N ARG A 63 -11.25 8.67 8.16
CA ARG A 63 -12.22 7.59 8.00
C ARG A 63 -11.88 6.44 8.97
N PRO A 64 -12.42 6.48 10.21
CA PRO A 64 -12.17 5.43 11.21
C PRO A 64 -12.77 4.08 10.82
N GLU A 65 -13.89 4.10 10.09
CA GLU A 65 -14.61 2.92 9.62
C GLU A 65 -14.59 2.85 8.10
N PHE A 66 -14.09 1.74 7.56
CA PHE A 66 -14.00 1.52 6.12
C PHE A 66 -15.06 0.48 5.70
N ASP A 67 -15.81 0.79 4.64
CA ASP A 67 -17.08 0.11 4.29
C ASP A 67 -17.08 -0.46 2.87
N GLY A 68 -15.92 -0.89 2.37
CA GLY A 68 -15.85 -1.42 1.02
C GLY A 68 -14.52 -2.06 0.65
N ILE A 69 -14.19 -1.99 -0.63
CA ILE A 69 -12.89 -2.41 -1.18
C ILE A 69 -12.23 -1.16 -1.76
N LEU A 70 -10.97 -0.92 -1.43
CA LEU A 70 -10.21 0.23 -1.91
C LEU A 70 -8.97 -0.26 -2.62
N MET A 71 -8.79 0.19 -3.86
CA MET A 71 -7.47 0.11 -4.49
C MET A 71 -6.59 1.16 -3.83
N SER A 72 -5.66 0.69 -3.01
CA SER A 72 -4.72 1.53 -2.29
C SER A 72 -3.31 1.40 -2.86
N MET A 73 -2.52 2.45 -2.68
CA MET A 73 -1.11 2.49 -3.02
C MET A 73 -0.32 3.06 -1.84
N TRP A 74 0.89 2.58 -1.65
CA TRP A 74 1.77 3.08 -0.60
C TRP A 74 3.23 3.06 -1.04
N GLY A 75 3.96 4.11 -0.69
CA GLY A 75 5.39 4.22 -0.99
C GLY A 75 6.25 3.65 0.14
N HIS A 76 7.30 2.89 -0.22
CA HIS A 76 8.40 2.59 0.70
C HIS A 76 9.28 3.83 0.80
N ALA A 77 9.02 4.70 1.78
CA ALA A 77 9.71 5.99 1.95
C ALA A 77 11.24 5.86 1.91
N LEU A 78 11.77 4.73 2.41
CA LEU A 78 13.17 4.33 2.31
C LEU A 78 13.28 3.09 1.41
N PRO A 79 14.17 3.08 0.40
CA PRO A 79 14.38 1.89 -0.42
C PRO A 79 14.88 0.71 0.41
N GLY A 80 14.29 -0.46 0.19
CA GLY A 80 14.75 -1.72 0.79
C GLY A 80 14.36 -1.93 2.25
N ASP A 81 13.74 -0.96 2.92
CA ASP A 81 13.26 -1.10 4.30
C ASP A 81 11.72 -0.99 4.38
N PRO A 82 11.02 -2.05 4.79
CA PRO A 82 9.57 -2.03 4.91
C PRO A 82 9.06 -1.42 6.21
N ALA A 83 9.91 -1.15 7.21
CA ALA A 83 9.48 -0.81 8.58
C ALA A 83 8.55 0.42 8.62
N GLU A 84 8.90 1.49 7.91
CA GLU A 84 8.08 2.71 7.86
C GLU A 84 6.74 2.47 7.16
N ALA A 85 6.74 1.75 6.05
CA ALA A 85 5.52 1.44 5.31
C ALA A 85 4.58 0.54 6.13
N TRP A 86 5.14 -0.48 6.78
CA TRP A 86 4.36 -1.41 7.61
C TRP A 86 3.91 -0.78 8.93
N ALA A 87 4.64 0.16 9.52
CA ALA A 87 4.16 0.91 10.66
C ALA A 87 2.88 1.71 10.34
N GLY A 88 2.75 2.22 9.11
CA GLY A 88 1.53 2.91 8.66
C GLY A 88 0.39 1.98 8.27
N MET A 89 0.68 0.79 7.74
CA MET A 89 -0.31 -0.10 7.11
C MET A 89 -0.69 -1.36 7.90
N LEU A 90 0.16 -1.82 8.82
CA LEU A 90 -0.07 -3.05 9.59
C LEU A 90 -0.39 -2.77 11.05
N HIS A 91 0.30 -1.80 11.65
CA HIS A 91 0.11 -1.49 13.06
C HIS A 91 -1.31 -0.96 13.32
N THR A 92 -1.87 -1.24 14.48
CA THR A 92 -3.11 -0.62 14.97
C THR A 92 -2.99 0.90 14.95
N TYR A 93 -4.06 1.59 14.55
CA TYR A 93 -4.06 3.05 14.50
C TYR A 93 -3.87 3.66 15.88
N VAL A 94 -2.79 4.45 16.05
CA VAL A 94 -2.54 5.21 17.29
C VAL A 94 -2.54 6.71 16.97
N PRO A 95 -3.59 7.45 17.41
CA PRO A 95 -3.72 8.88 17.13
C PRO A 95 -2.46 9.68 17.54
N GLY A 96 -1.97 10.50 16.61
CA GLY A 96 -0.83 11.40 16.85
C GLY A 96 0.54 10.73 16.90
N LYS A 97 0.66 9.40 16.77
CA LYS A 97 1.95 8.69 16.81
C LYS A 97 2.45 8.17 15.46
N GLY A 98 1.68 8.36 14.38
CA GLY A 98 2.03 7.91 13.03
C GLY A 98 1.83 6.42 12.76
N PHE A 99 1.52 5.63 13.79
CA PHE A 99 1.19 4.20 13.66
C PHE A 99 -0.22 3.98 13.12
N GLY A 100 -0.34 3.02 12.21
CA GLY A 100 -1.61 2.57 11.64
C GLY A 100 -2.38 3.65 10.88
N SER A 101 -1.69 4.68 10.38
CA SER A 101 -2.34 5.83 9.74
C SER A 101 -3.24 5.46 8.55
N GLY A 102 -2.97 4.35 7.87
CA GLY A 102 -3.82 3.76 6.83
C GLY A 102 -4.23 2.31 7.11
N SER A 103 -4.05 1.83 8.34
CA SER A 103 -4.30 0.44 8.72
C SER A 103 -5.75 0.24 9.18
N ASN A 104 -6.40 -0.78 8.63
CA ASN A 104 -7.64 -1.32 9.19
C ASN A 104 -7.42 -2.59 10.02
N THR A 105 -6.16 -2.95 10.28
CA THR A 105 -5.77 -4.08 11.12
C THR A 105 -5.71 -3.67 12.59
N ASN A 106 -6.15 -4.56 13.46
CA ASN A 106 -6.00 -4.46 14.91
C ASN A 106 -5.58 -5.84 15.44
N ASP A 107 -4.27 -6.06 15.54
CA ASP A 107 -3.68 -7.34 15.90
C ASP A 107 -2.43 -7.10 16.77
N GLU A 108 -2.51 -7.48 18.04
CA GLU A 108 -1.44 -7.19 19.01
C GLU A 108 -0.11 -7.87 18.65
N LYS A 109 -0.17 -9.00 17.93
CA LYS A 109 1.02 -9.75 17.53
C LYS A 109 1.77 -9.01 16.43
N VAL A 110 1.07 -8.51 15.40
CA VAL A 110 1.73 -7.71 14.35
C VAL A 110 2.22 -6.37 14.91
N ASP A 111 1.49 -5.76 15.84
CA ASP A 111 1.89 -4.52 16.51
C ASP A 111 3.23 -4.71 17.23
N SER A 112 3.34 -5.76 18.06
CA SER A 112 4.58 -6.07 18.78
C SER A 112 5.76 -6.35 17.84
N MET A 113 5.54 -7.08 16.73
CA MET A 113 6.61 -7.34 15.77
C MET A 113 7.05 -6.05 15.05
N ILE A 114 6.13 -5.14 14.75
CA ILE A 114 6.43 -3.85 14.13
C ILE A 114 7.19 -2.94 15.10
N ASP A 115 6.80 -2.91 16.37
CA ASP A 115 7.51 -2.15 17.40
C ASP A 115 8.95 -2.66 17.57
N GLU A 116 9.15 -3.98 17.64
CA GLU A 116 10.49 -4.58 17.65
C GLU A 116 11.29 -4.22 16.39
N LEU A 117 10.65 -4.30 15.21
CA LEU A 117 11.30 -3.96 13.95
C LEU A 117 11.79 -2.51 13.93
N LYS A 118 11.05 -1.56 14.51
CA LYS A 118 11.47 -0.15 14.51
C LYS A 118 12.70 0.13 15.37
N VAL A 119 12.93 -0.66 16.41
CA VAL A 119 14.06 -0.46 17.35
C VAL A 119 15.23 -1.42 17.10
N ALA A 120 15.05 -2.44 16.24
CA ALA A 120 16.08 -3.41 15.92
C ALA A 120 17.24 -2.78 15.13
N MET A 121 18.44 -2.78 15.73
CA MET A 121 19.68 -2.26 15.14
C MET A 121 20.56 -3.33 14.50
N ASN A 122 20.44 -4.59 14.91
CA ASN A 122 21.21 -5.69 14.33
C ASN A 122 20.62 -6.07 12.95
N PRO A 123 21.41 -6.02 11.85
CA PRO A 123 20.90 -6.28 10.51
C PRO A 123 20.33 -7.69 10.30
N ASP A 124 20.99 -8.73 10.82
CA ASP A 124 20.55 -10.11 10.64
C ASP A 124 19.21 -10.37 11.36
N LYS A 125 19.07 -9.84 12.58
CA LYS A 125 17.81 -9.89 13.33
C LYS A 125 16.70 -9.13 12.62
N ARG A 126 16.97 -7.95 12.06
CA ARG A 126 15.99 -7.20 11.25
C ARG A 126 15.51 -8.03 10.06
N VAL A 127 16.43 -8.65 9.31
CA VAL A 127 16.08 -9.43 8.12
C VAL A 127 15.18 -10.61 8.50
N GLU A 128 15.50 -11.31 9.59
CA GLU A 128 14.68 -12.42 10.07
C GLU A 128 13.29 -11.95 10.50
N LEU A 129 13.21 -10.87 11.29
CA LEU A 129 11.94 -10.29 11.71
C LEU A 129 11.09 -9.81 10.52
N ILE A 130 11.71 -9.20 9.51
CA ILE A 130 11.01 -8.80 8.27
C ILE A 130 10.39 -10.00 7.56
N LYS A 131 11.12 -11.13 7.46
CA LYS A 131 10.58 -12.36 6.85
C LYS A 131 9.41 -12.93 7.64
N GLN A 132 9.50 -12.90 8.97
CA GLN A 132 8.43 -13.36 9.85
C GLN A 132 7.18 -12.49 9.71
N ILE A 133 7.33 -11.16 9.75
CA ILE A 133 6.23 -10.22 9.53
C ILE A 133 5.62 -10.38 8.14
N ALA A 134 6.44 -10.51 7.09
CA ALA A 134 5.95 -10.72 5.72
C ALA A 134 5.09 -11.98 5.61
N ARG A 135 5.54 -13.09 6.20
CA ARG A 135 4.79 -14.35 6.25
C ARG A 135 3.49 -14.19 7.02
N TYR A 136 3.55 -13.63 8.23
CA TYR A 136 2.38 -13.43 9.09
C TYR A 136 1.34 -12.51 8.43
N LYS A 137 1.79 -11.41 7.82
CA LYS A 137 0.95 -10.50 7.03
C LYS A 137 0.25 -11.24 5.89
N HIS A 138 0.98 -12.10 5.16
CA HIS A 138 0.43 -12.83 4.03
C HIS A 138 -0.62 -13.87 4.46
N GLU A 139 -0.29 -14.69 5.46
CA GLU A 139 -1.15 -15.76 5.95
C GLU A 139 -2.45 -15.22 6.58
N ASN A 140 -2.39 -14.05 7.22
CA ASN A 140 -3.53 -13.43 7.90
C ASN A 140 -4.16 -12.26 7.11
N VAL A 141 -3.67 -12.00 5.89
CA VAL A 141 -4.16 -10.93 5.00
C VAL A 141 -4.15 -9.54 5.68
N LEU A 142 -3.12 -9.26 6.49
CA LEU A 142 -3.00 -7.99 7.21
C LEU A 142 -2.59 -6.85 6.28
N GLY A 143 -3.13 -5.64 6.51
CA GLY A 143 -2.89 -4.48 5.67
C GLY A 143 -3.31 -4.63 4.20
N GLY A 144 -4.21 -5.59 3.91
CA GLY A 144 -4.73 -5.85 2.58
C GLY A 144 -3.87 -6.75 1.70
N VAL A 145 -4.45 -7.11 0.54
CA VAL A 145 -3.82 -7.99 -0.45
C VAL A 145 -2.80 -7.20 -1.26
N THR A 146 -1.55 -7.66 -1.24
CA THR A 146 -0.47 -7.05 -2.03
C THR A 146 -0.61 -7.48 -3.48
N THR A 147 -0.72 -6.52 -4.40
CA THR A 147 -1.02 -6.75 -5.82
C THR A 147 0.22 -6.67 -6.69
N TYR A 148 0.85 -5.50 -6.78
CA TYR A 148 2.01 -5.27 -7.64
C TYR A 148 2.90 -4.15 -7.08
N ARG A 149 4.12 -4.07 -7.63
CA ARG A 149 5.02 -2.93 -7.47
C ARG A 149 5.13 -2.23 -8.82
N PRO A 150 4.71 -0.96 -8.94
CA PRO A 150 4.77 -0.26 -10.23
C PRO A 150 6.22 -0.08 -10.69
N ALA A 151 6.46 -0.30 -11.98
CA ALA A 151 7.67 0.14 -12.65
C ALA A 151 7.44 1.58 -13.14
N ASN A 152 8.10 2.55 -12.50
CA ASN A 152 8.02 3.94 -12.93
C ASN A 152 9.09 4.23 -13.97
N THR A 153 8.64 4.70 -15.13
CA THR A 153 9.53 5.12 -16.23
C THR A 153 9.62 6.64 -16.23
N PHE A 154 10.84 7.14 -16.29
CA PHE A 154 11.13 8.57 -16.39
C PHE A 154 11.84 8.82 -17.71
N ALA A 155 11.55 9.97 -18.30
CA ALA A 155 12.22 10.44 -19.51
C ALA A 155 12.72 11.86 -19.26
N TRP A 156 13.90 12.15 -19.77
CA TRP A 156 14.49 13.47 -19.80
C TRP A 156 15.19 13.67 -21.14
N ARG A 157 15.57 14.91 -21.45
CA ARG A 157 16.27 15.23 -22.70
C ARG A 157 17.64 14.55 -22.72
N ASP A 158 18.10 14.21 -23.91
CA ASP A 158 19.39 13.57 -24.14
C ASP A 158 20.58 14.37 -23.60
N ASN A 159 20.47 15.70 -23.51
CA ASN A 159 21.46 16.60 -22.94
C ASN A 159 21.41 16.73 -21.41
N VAL A 160 20.45 16.09 -20.73
CA VAL A 160 20.33 16.09 -19.27
C VAL A 160 20.96 14.83 -18.69
N GLU A 161 21.77 15.00 -17.66
CA GLU A 161 22.25 13.95 -16.78
C GLU A 161 21.45 14.00 -15.47
N PHE A 162 20.87 12.86 -15.09
CA PHE A 162 20.11 12.73 -13.85
C PHE A 162 20.49 11.44 -13.14
N ARG A 163 20.90 11.57 -11.87
CA ARG A 163 21.12 10.44 -10.98
C ARG A 163 20.18 10.55 -9.76
N PRO A 164 19.20 9.65 -9.63
CA PRO A 164 18.33 9.61 -8.45
C PRO A 164 19.10 9.16 -7.20
N TRP A 165 18.70 9.66 -6.03
CA TRP A 165 19.21 9.22 -4.73
C TRP A 165 18.09 9.09 -3.69
N PRO A 166 18.14 8.09 -2.79
CA PRO A 166 18.93 6.85 -2.87
C PRO A 166 18.56 5.98 -4.09
N TRP A 167 19.58 5.41 -4.73
CA TRP A 167 19.45 4.45 -5.82
C TRP A 167 19.67 3.00 -5.33
N PRO A 168 18.87 2.02 -5.79
CA PRO A 168 17.64 2.14 -6.57
C PRO A 168 16.41 2.27 -5.65
N GLY A 169 15.70 3.40 -5.67
CA GLY A 169 14.37 3.44 -5.05
C GLY A 169 13.73 4.80 -4.73
N SER A 170 14.47 5.90 -4.81
CA SER A 170 13.90 7.24 -4.65
C SER A 170 14.02 8.02 -5.96
N TRP A 171 12.94 8.02 -6.75
CA TRP A 171 12.88 8.70 -8.05
C TRP A 171 12.39 10.15 -7.97
N ARG A 172 11.91 10.60 -6.81
CA ARG A 172 11.41 11.98 -6.62
C ARG A 172 12.49 12.96 -6.18
N GLN A 173 13.67 12.48 -5.80
CA GLN A 173 14.76 13.32 -5.31
C GLN A 173 15.72 13.66 -6.45
N PHE A 174 15.68 14.92 -6.87
CA PHE A 174 16.54 15.50 -7.89
C PHE A 174 17.89 15.98 -7.30
N GLN A 175 18.60 15.10 -6.60
CA GLN A 175 19.86 15.48 -5.94
C GLN A 175 20.98 15.79 -6.93
N GLU A 176 21.11 15.01 -8.01
CA GLU A 176 22.13 15.21 -9.03
C GLU A 176 21.45 15.36 -10.40
N VAL A 177 21.19 16.61 -10.80
CA VAL A 177 20.67 16.98 -12.12
C VAL A 177 21.62 17.99 -12.76
N GLY A 178 22.09 17.71 -13.96
CA GLY A 178 22.98 18.58 -14.72
C GLY A 178 22.77 18.46 -16.23
N PHE A 179 23.50 19.27 -16.99
CA PHE A 179 23.66 19.07 -18.43
C PHE A 179 24.93 18.27 -18.68
N LYS A 180 24.91 17.40 -19.69
CA LYS A 180 26.11 16.68 -20.15
C LYS A 180 27.14 17.71 -20.63
N GLN A 181 28.39 17.55 -20.15
CA GLN A 181 29.54 18.31 -20.64
C GLN A 181 30.02 17.77 -21.99
#